data_AF-A0A1V5J0I5-F1
#
_entry.id   AF-A0A1V5J0I5-F1
#
_cell.length_a   1.000
_cell.length_b   1.000
_cell.length_c   1.000
_cell.angle_alpha   90.00
_cell.angle_beta   90.00
_cell.angle_gamma   90.00
#
_symmetry.space_group_name_H-M   'P 1'
#
loop_
_entity.id
_entity.type
_entity.pdbx_description
1 polymer ?
#
loop_
_entity_poly.entity_id
_entity_poly.type
_entity_poly.pdbx_seq_one_letter_code
_entity_poly.pdbx_strand_id
1 'polypeptide(L)'
;MDVLDVSGGLRGYQPFEWKGEGFFADISSRVKAVCGAPVIVTGGVKSPATADYIIRQSKADLVGIGRALLKDPDWAVKARLELA
;
A
#
# COMPACT_ATOMS: atom_id res chain seq x y z
N MET A 1 15.76 13.15 2.60
CA MET A 1 14.73 12.27 2.04
C MET A 1 13.63 12.21 3.06
N ASP A 2 12.44 12.72 2.73
CA ASP A 2 11.34 12.87 3.69
C ASP A 2 10.41 11.66 3.72
N VAL A 3 10.35 10.92 2.61
CA VAL A 3 9.51 9.72 2.46
C VAL A 3 10.08 8.83 1.35
N LEU A 4 9.88 7.52 1.46
CA LEU A 4 10.24 6.54 0.42
C LEU A 4 8.99 5.79 -0.06
N ASP A 5 8.70 5.82 -1.36
CA ASP A 5 7.63 5.02 -1.98
C ASP A 5 8.19 3.70 -2.53
N VAL A 6 7.69 2.59 -2.01
CA VAL A 6 8.06 1.23 -2.41
C VAL A 6 7.02 0.70 -3.40
N SER A 7 7.46 0.53 -4.66
CA SER A 7 6.66 0.03 -5.77
C SER A 7 7.43 -0.99 -6.62
N GLY A 8 6.77 -1.62 -7.59
CA GLY A 8 7.39 -2.54 -8.56
C GLY A 8 8.14 -1.88 -9.72
N GLY A 9 8.21 -0.54 -9.75
CA GLY A 9 8.80 0.23 -10.85
C GLY A 9 8.10 0.06 -12.20
N LEU A 10 8.68 0.64 -13.26
CA LEU A 10 8.10 0.68 -14.61
C LEU A 10 8.08 -0.66 -15.34
N ARG A 11 8.76 -1.69 -14.81
CA ARG A 11 8.77 -3.02 -15.42
C ARG A 11 7.51 -3.84 -15.14
N GLY A 12 6.55 -3.29 -14.38
CA GLY A 12 5.31 -3.97 -14.07
C GLY A 12 5.53 -5.29 -13.33
N TYR A 13 6.61 -5.38 -12.53
CA TYR A 13 6.99 -6.60 -11.84
C TYR A 13 5.91 -6.97 -10.81
N GLN A 14 5.00 -7.84 -11.24
CA GLN A 14 4.16 -8.66 -10.38
C GLN A 14 4.64 -10.10 -10.58
N PRO A 15 5.42 -10.66 -9.66
CA PRO A 15 5.63 -12.09 -9.59
C PRO A 15 4.28 -12.79 -9.70
N PHE A 16 4.17 -13.78 -10.58
CA PHE A 16 2.92 -14.52 -10.81
C PHE A 16 2.35 -15.14 -9.51
N GLU A 17 3.24 -15.36 -8.54
CA GLU A 17 2.95 -15.90 -7.21
C GLU A 17 2.36 -14.86 -6.25
N TRP A 18 2.58 -13.56 -6.51
CA TRP A 18 2.02 -12.48 -5.69
C TRP A 18 0.57 -12.24 -6.11
N LYS A 19 -0.31 -13.03 -5.50
CA LYS A 19 -1.77 -12.95 -5.60
C LYS A 19 -2.31 -12.21 -4.38
N GLY A 20 -3.43 -11.49 -4.55
CA GLY A 20 -4.07 -10.73 -3.46
C GLY A 20 -3.96 -9.21 -3.61
N GLU A 21 -4.02 -8.49 -2.50
CA GLU A 21 -3.86 -7.04 -2.42
C GLU A 21 -2.61 -6.71 -1.60
N GLY A 22 -1.94 -5.59 -1.89
CA GLY A 22 -0.77 -5.17 -1.11
C GLY A 22 0.48 -6.01 -1.35
N PHE A 23 0.74 -6.42 -2.60
CA PHE A 23 1.82 -7.34 -2.97
C PHE A 23 3.21 -6.96 -2.45
N PHE A 24 3.48 -5.66 -2.26
CA PHE A 24 4.78 -5.15 -1.80
C PHE A 24 4.82 -4.88 -0.29
N ALA A 25 3.77 -5.23 0.47
CA ALA A 25 3.70 -4.89 1.90
C ALA A 25 4.85 -5.53 2.72
N ASP A 26 5.23 -6.77 2.42
CA ASP A 26 6.34 -7.43 3.12
C ASP A 26 7.70 -6.83 2.77
N ILE A 27 7.86 -6.37 1.53
CA ILE A 27 9.06 -5.65 1.10
C ILE A 27 9.11 -4.28 1.78
N SER A 28 7.99 -3.56 1.77
CA SER A 28 7.85 -2.28 2.45
C SER A 28 8.18 -2.37 3.93
N SER A 29 7.73 -3.45 4.60
CA SER A 29 8.04 -3.71 6.01
C SER A 29 9.54 -3.84 6.26
N ARG A 30 10.26 -4.59 5.41
CA ARG A 30 11.72 -4.75 5.49
C ARG A 30 12.47 -3.45 5.23
N VAL A 31 11.98 -2.65 4.26
CA VAL A 31 12.55 -1.33 3.96
C VAL A 31 12.35 -0.38 5.14
N LYS A 32 11.13 -0.31 5.68
CA LYS A 32 10.77 0.51 6.84
C LYS A 32 11.63 0.20 8.07
N ALA A 33 11.95 -1.08 8.29
CA ALA A 33 12.78 -1.51 9.42
C ALA A 33 14.22 -0.94 9.39
N VAL A 34 14.72 -0.48 8.24
CA VAL A 34 16.13 -0.10 8.07
C VAL A 34 16.35 1.30 7.49
N CYS A 35 15.37 1.90 6.81
CA CYS A 35 15.59 3.12 6.05
C CYS A 35 15.60 4.41 6.90
N GLY A 36 15.08 4.36 8.13
CA GLY A 36 15.04 5.53 9.03
C GLY A 36 14.14 6.67 8.55
N ALA A 37 13.28 6.45 7.55
CA ALA A 37 12.34 7.42 7.01
C ALA A 37 10.94 6.80 6.83
N PRO A 38 9.86 7.59 6.84
CA PRO A 38 8.52 7.09 6.54
C PRO A 38 8.44 6.38 5.19
N VAL A 39 7.65 5.31 5.13
CA VAL A 39 7.50 4.48 3.93
C VAL A 39 6.05 4.50 3.43
N ILE A 40 5.88 4.74 2.12
CA ILE A 40 4.64 4.47 1.39
C ILE A 40 4.76 3.10 0.72
N VAL A 41 3.70 2.30 0.78
CA VAL A 41 3.57 1.12 -0.08
C VAL A 41 2.51 1.32 -1.14
N THR A 42 2.86 1.01 -2.40
CA THR A 42 1.94 1.00 -3.53
C THR A 42 1.92 -0.37 -4.19
N GLY A 43 0.74 -0.89 -4.52
CA GLY A 43 0.64 -2.15 -5.27
C GLY A 43 -0.62 -2.94 -5.02
N GLY A 44 -1.61 -2.76 -5.88
CA GLY A 44 -2.79 -3.61 -5.95
C GLY A 44 -3.72 -3.56 -4.73
N VAL A 45 -3.55 -2.60 -3.81
CA VAL A 45 -4.50 -2.34 -2.72
C VAL A 45 -5.80 -1.82 -3.33
N LYS A 46 -6.93 -2.47 -3.01
CA LYS A 46 -8.25 -2.07 -3.51
C LYS A 46 -9.29 -1.95 -2.42
N SER A 47 -9.18 -2.72 -1.33
CA SER A 47 -10.12 -2.65 -0.22
C SER A 47 -9.60 -1.76 0.92
N PRO A 48 -10.50 -1.04 1.61
CA PRO A 48 -10.14 -0.32 2.84
C PRO A 48 -9.53 -1.23 3.90
N ALA A 49 -10.09 -2.44 4.07
CA ALA A 49 -9.60 -3.44 5.02
C ALA A 49 -8.13 -3.82 4.80
N THR A 50 -7.70 -4.02 3.54
CA THR A 50 -6.27 -4.28 3.26
C THR A 50 -5.40 -3.08 3.61
N ALA A 51 -5.84 -1.87 3.27
CA ALA A 51 -5.08 -0.65 3.59
C ALA A 51 -4.89 -0.50 5.10
N ASP A 52 -5.95 -0.68 5.88
CA ASP A 52 -5.92 -0.63 7.35
C ASP A 52 -5.03 -1.73 7.94
N TYR A 53 -5.13 -2.96 7.44
CA TYR A 53 -4.27 -4.08 7.86
C TYR A 53 -2.78 -3.75 7.66
N ILE A 54 -2.39 -3.19 6.50
CA ILE A 54 -0.99 -2.82 6.22
C ILE A 54 -0.46 -1.82 7.26
N ILE A 55 -1.25 -0.81 7.61
CA ILE A 55 -0.88 0.21 8.60
C ILE A 55 -0.80 -0.40 10.00
N ARG A 56 -1.83 -1.13 10.43
CA ARG A 56 -1.88 -1.74 11.78
C ARG A 56 -0.78 -2.77 12.01
N GLN A 57 -0.35 -3.46 10.96
CA GLN A 57 0.77 -4.40 11.02
C GLN A 57 2.14 -3.73 10.86
N SER A 58 2.21 -2.39 10.87
CA SER A 58 3.45 -1.62 10.71
C SER A 58 4.23 -1.96 9.45
N LYS A 59 3.54 -2.41 8.38
CA LYS A 59 4.19 -2.76 7.12
C LYS A 59 4.56 -1.53 6.28
N ALA A 60 3.86 -0.41 6.49
CA ALA A 60 4.16 0.89 5.92
C ALA A 60 3.68 2.00 6.88
N ASP A 61 4.01 3.26 6.59
CA ASP A 61 3.45 4.45 7.24
C ASP A 61 2.25 5.00 6.46
N LEU A 62 2.27 4.83 5.14
CA LEU A 62 1.23 5.27 4.22
C LEU A 62 0.93 4.17 3.19
N VAL A 63 -0.29 4.16 2.67
CA VAL A 63 -0.70 3.26 1.58
C VAL A 63 -1.13 4.11 0.39
N GLY A 64 -0.47 3.92 -0.75
CA GLY A 64 -0.84 4.61 -1.99
C GLY A 64 -1.93 3.85 -2.76
N ILE A 65 -3.03 4.55 -3.03
CA ILE A 65 -4.21 4.01 -3.74
C ILE A 65 -4.29 4.64 -5.13
N GLY A 66 -4.07 3.82 -6.17
CA GLY A 66 -4.11 4.26 -7.56
C GLY A 66 -5.41 3.86 -8.26
N ARG A 67 -5.39 2.72 -8.96
CA ARG A 67 -6.51 2.23 -9.79
C ARG A 67 -7.85 2.11 -9.07
N ALA A 68 -7.86 1.82 -7.77
CA ALA A 68 -9.10 1.76 -7.00
C ALA A 68 -9.73 3.14 -6.83
N LEU A 69 -8.93 4.18 -6.52
CA LEU A 69 -9.37 5.56 -6.46
C LEU A 69 -9.81 6.10 -7.83
N LEU A 70 -9.13 5.70 -8.91
CA LEU A 70 -9.54 6.05 -10.28
C LEU A 70 -10.90 5.46 -10.64
N LYS A 71 -11.18 4.22 -10.22
CA LYS A 71 -12.46 3.55 -10.46
C LYS A 71 -13.59 4.11 -9.61
N ASP A 72 -13.26 4.56 -8.40
CA ASP A 72 -14.21 5.06 -7.40
C ASP A 72 -13.62 6.30 -6.71
N PRO A 73 -13.95 7.52 -7.16
CA PRO A 73 -13.43 8.75 -6.56
C PRO A 73 -13.78 8.91 -5.07
N ASP A 74 -14.87 8.30 -4.62
CA ASP A 74 -15.33 8.33 -3.22
C ASP A 74 -14.65 7.24 -2.35
N TRP A 75 -13.69 6.49 -2.89
CA TRP A 75 -13.04 5.38 -2.21
C TRP A 75 -12.55 5.76 -0.80
N ALA A 76 -11.91 6.93 -0.65
CA ALA A 76 -11.41 7.38 0.64
C ALA A 76 -12.52 7.70 1.65
N VAL A 77 -13.65 8.25 1.17
CA VAL A 77 -14.82 8.53 2.02
C VAL A 77 -15.44 7.22 2.50
N LYS A 78 -15.59 6.24 1.60
CA LYS A 78 -16.10 4.90 1.93
C LYS A 78 -15.17 4.18 2.89
N ALA A 79 -13.86 4.21 2.66
CA ALA A 79 -12.85 3.65 3.55
C ALA A 79 -12.98 4.20 4.98
N ARG A 80 -13.16 5.51 5.12
CA ARG A 80 -13.37 6.16 6.41
C ARG A 80 -14.66 5.69 7.10
N LEU A 81 -15.74 5.47 6.35
CA LEU A 81 -17.01 5.01 6.91
C LEU A 81 -16.99 3.52 7.29
N GLU A 82 -16.28 2.68 6.52
CA GLU A 82 -16.15 1.25 6.76
C GLU A 82 -15.23 0.90 7.94
N LEU A 83 -14.26 1.77 8.26
CA LEU A 83 -13.22 1.55 9.26
C LEU A 83 -13.38 2.42 10.54
N ALA A 84 -14.45 3.20 10.62
CA ALA A 84 -14.81 3.99 11.81
C ALA A 84 -15.24 3.09 12.96
#